data_AF-A0AAJ5R3Y4-F1
#
_entry.id   AF-A0AAJ5R3Y4-F1
#
_cell.length_a   1.000
_cell.length_b   1.000
_cell.length_c   1.000
_cell.angle_alpha   90.00
_cell.angle_beta   90.00
_cell.angle_gamma   90.00
#
_symmetry.space_group_name_H-M   'P 1'
#
loop_
_entity.id
_entity.type
_entity.pdbx_description
1 polymer ?
#
loop_
_entity_poly.entity_id
_entity_poly.type
_entity_poly.pdbx_seq_one_letter_code
_entity_poly.pdbx_strand_id
1 'polypeptide(L)'
;MNEGESMQVQMPKVTIKSDVAMRTVTTKQGTQMPIYSQRAELESEKMRMEIEVIVDGLQQGYSVGAVKFWDVVSDLVPGRFGIDLSRKKTLVDANVSGSSRSLPSPAPASSSKGS
;
A
#
# COMPACT_ATOMS: atom_id res chain seq x y z
N MET A 1 -9.67 -10.49 30.23
CA MET A 1 -9.70 -9.48 29.15
C MET A 1 -8.30 -9.42 28.62
N ASN A 2 -8.00 -10.13 27.53
CA ASN A 2 -6.65 -10.16 26.97
C ASN A 2 -6.47 -8.94 26.08
N GLU A 3 -5.41 -8.20 26.38
CA GLU A 3 -4.98 -6.98 25.73
C GLU A 3 -4.73 -7.23 24.24
N GLY A 4 -5.16 -6.26 23.42
CA GLY A 4 -5.11 -6.35 21.97
C GLY A 4 -3.69 -6.54 21.48
N GLU A 5 -3.41 -7.75 21.01
CA GLU A 5 -2.21 -8.09 20.25
C GLU A 5 -2.19 -7.13 19.04
N SER A 6 -1.31 -6.13 19.09
CA SER A 6 -1.05 -5.27 17.95
C SER A 6 -0.50 -6.17 16.85
N MET A 7 -1.36 -6.58 15.92
CA MET A 7 -0.99 -7.36 14.75
C MET A 7 0.06 -6.53 14.01
N GLN A 8 1.35 -6.84 14.23
CA GLN A 8 2.44 -6.29 13.45
C GLN A 8 2.26 -6.88 12.05
N VAL A 9 1.52 -6.16 11.20
CA VAL A 9 1.34 -6.57 9.81
C VAL A 9 2.69 -6.39 9.14
N GLN A 10 3.46 -7.47 9.05
CA GLN A 10 4.66 -7.49 8.23
C GLN A 10 4.23 -7.18 6.79
N MET A 11 4.71 -6.07 6.25
CA MET A 11 4.38 -5.66 4.89
C MET A 11 4.97 -6.69 3.91
N PRO A 12 4.16 -7.29 3.01
CA PRO A 12 4.65 -8.24 2.03
C PRO A 12 5.70 -7.62 1.12
N LYS A 13 6.76 -8.38 0.82
CA LYS A 13 7.83 -7.93 -0.09
C LYS A 13 7.36 -8.07 -1.53
N VAL A 14 7.61 -7.05 -2.35
CA VAL A 14 7.28 -7.01 -3.77
C VAL A 14 8.57 -6.75 -4.56
N THR A 15 8.92 -7.66 -5.46
CA THR A 15 10.08 -7.52 -6.35
C THR A 15 9.62 -7.33 -7.79
N ILE A 16 10.00 -6.22 -8.42
CA ILE A 16 9.57 -5.89 -9.79
C ILE A 16 10.33 -6.76 -10.81
N LYS A 17 9.60 -7.40 -11.73
CA LYS A 17 10.15 -8.40 -12.67
C LYS A 17 10.13 -7.95 -14.13
N SER A 18 9.40 -6.90 -14.48
CA SER A 18 9.30 -6.42 -15.86
C SER A 18 9.23 -4.91 -15.97
N ASP A 19 9.53 -4.40 -17.16
CA ASP A 19 9.17 -3.05 -17.57
C ASP A 19 7.64 -2.85 -17.57
N VAL A 20 7.23 -1.59 -17.69
CA VAL A 20 5.81 -1.22 -17.78
C VAL A 20 5.25 -1.65 -19.14
N ALA A 21 4.20 -2.47 -19.10
CA ALA A 21 3.38 -2.80 -20.26
C ALA A 21 2.10 -1.96 -20.25
N MET A 22 1.59 -1.63 -21.44
CA MET A 22 0.28 -1.00 -21.60
C MET A 22 -0.68 -2.00 -22.25
N ARG A 23 -1.89 -2.11 -21.68
CA ARG A 23 -3.02 -2.78 -22.32
C ARG A 23 -4.23 -1.86 -22.36
N THR A 24 -5.05 -1.99 -23.39
CA THR A 24 -6.33 -1.27 -23.48
C THR A 24 -7.45 -2.15 -22.94
N VAL A 25 -8.27 -1.60 -22.06
CA VAL A 25 -9.48 -2.25 -21.54
C VAL A 25 -10.71 -1.43 -21.89
N THR A 26 -11.83 -2.08 -22.15
CA THR A 26 -13.11 -1.41 -22.40
C THR A 26 -13.91 -1.38 -21.11
N THR A 27 -14.34 -0.20 -20.68
CA THR A 27 -15.22 -0.03 -19.52
C THR A 27 -16.61 -0.57 -19.82
N LYS A 28 -17.42 -0.74 -18.78
CA LYS A 28 -18.83 -1.13 -18.92
C LYS A 28 -19.63 -0.15 -19.79
N GLN A 29 -19.21 1.11 -19.85
CA GLN A 29 -19.80 2.17 -20.64
C GLN A 29 -19.29 2.21 -22.10
N GLY A 30 -18.43 1.26 -22.50
CA GLY A 30 -17.88 1.18 -23.86
C GLY A 30 -16.65 2.07 -24.09
N THR A 31 -16.15 2.77 -23.09
CA THR A 31 -14.97 3.64 -23.21
C THR A 31 -13.70 2.79 -23.15
N GLN A 32 -12.79 2.98 -24.10
CA GLN A 32 -11.45 2.38 -24.05
C GLN A 32 -10.55 3.18 -23.12
N MET A 33 -9.87 2.50 -22.19
CA MET A 33 -8.93 3.10 -21.27
C MET A 33 -7.61 2.32 -21.27
N PRO A 34 -6.46 3.02 -21.30
CA PRO A 34 -5.18 2.36 -21.11
C PRO A 34 -5.01 1.95 -19.64
N ILE A 35 -4.38 0.81 -19.42
CA ILE A 35 -3.91 0.33 -18.13
C ILE A 35 -2.43 0.04 -18.27
N TYR A 36 -1.63 0.64 -17.39
CA TYR A 36 -0.20 0.45 -17.33
C TYR A 36 0.13 -0.45 -16.15
N SER A 37 0.88 -1.53 -16.38
CA SER A 37 1.20 -2.49 -15.33
C SER A 37 2.58 -3.10 -15.48
N GLN A 38 3.13 -3.55 -14.35
CA GLN A 38 4.37 -4.33 -14.28
C GLN A 38 4.09 -5.67 -13.63
N ARG A 39 4.74 -6.72 -14.12
CA ARG A 39 4.78 -8.00 -13.41
C ARG A 39 5.74 -7.88 -12.24
N ALA A 40 5.30 -8.38 -11.09
CA ALA A 40 6.09 -8.40 -9.88
C ALA A 40 5.87 -9.71 -9.13
N GLU A 41 6.80 -10.03 -8.26
CA GLU A 41 6.74 -11.19 -7.39
C GLU A 41 6.45 -10.71 -5.96
N LEU A 42 5.34 -11.19 -5.41
CA LEU A 42 4.94 -10.97 -4.03
C LEU A 42 5.43 -12.13 -3.17
N GLU A 43 6.11 -11.83 -2.08
CA GLU A 43 6.61 -12.79 -1.10
C GLU A 43 6.08 -12.43 0.30
N SER A 44 5.45 -13.41 0.94
CA SER A 44 5.04 -13.39 2.35
C SER A 44 5.56 -14.64 3.05
N GLU A 45 5.45 -14.71 4.38
CA GLU A 45 5.93 -15.86 5.16
C GLU A 45 5.41 -17.22 4.68
N LYS A 46 4.19 -17.24 4.11
CA LYS A 46 3.50 -18.48 3.72
C LYS A 46 3.38 -18.67 2.22
N MET A 47 3.72 -17.67 1.41
CA MET A 47 3.38 -17.69 -0.01
C MET A 47 4.32 -16.85 -0.86
N ARG A 48 4.52 -17.31 -2.09
CA ARG A 48 5.18 -16.56 -3.16
C ARG A 48 4.33 -16.64 -4.42
N MET A 49 4.00 -15.51 -5.03
CA MET A 49 3.17 -15.47 -6.24
C MET A 49 3.54 -14.32 -7.18
N GLU A 50 3.24 -14.49 -8.46
CA GLU A 50 3.31 -13.39 -9.43
C GLU A 50 2.04 -12.53 -9.34
N ILE A 51 2.22 -11.21 -9.37
CA ILE A 51 1.14 -10.21 -9.33
C ILE A 51 1.38 -9.15 -10.41
N GLU A 52 0.30 -8.47 -10.79
CA GLU A 52 0.39 -7.21 -11.55
C GLU A 52 0.37 -6.01 -10.59
N VAL A 53 1.32 -5.10 -10.76
CA VAL A 53 1.34 -3.78 -10.11
C VAL A 53 0.89 -2.76 -11.13
N ILE A 54 -0.23 -2.09 -10.86
CA ILE A 54 -0.75 -1.01 -11.71
C ILE A 54 0.00 0.28 -11.39
N VAL A 55 0.43 1.00 -12.42
CA VAL A 55 1.09 2.30 -12.33
C VAL A 55 0.35 3.34 -13.18
N ASP A 56 0.63 4.62 -12.95
CA ASP A 56 -0.14 5.71 -13.57
C ASP A 56 0.24 5.95 -15.04
N GLY A 57 1.38 5.44 -15.50
CA GLY A 57 1.86 5.60 -16.88
C GLY A 57 3.17 4.87 -17.16
N LEU A 58 3.60 4.89 -18.42
CA LEU A 58 4.82 4.20 -18.87
C LEU A 58 6.09 4.68 -18.16
N GLN A 59 6.13 5.95 -17.74
CA GLN A 59 7.31 6.57 -17.10
C GLN A 59 7.21 6.55 -15.57
N GLN A 60 6.08 6.09 -15.02
CA GLN A 60 5.79 6.04 -13.59
C GLN A 60 6.02 4.62 -13.02
N GLY A 61 6.64 3.75 -13.81
CA GLY A 61 7.05 2.42 -13.40
C GLY A 61 8.21 2.44 -12.41
N TYR A 62 8.32 1.35 -11.66
CA TYR A 62 9.47 1.05 -10.84
C TYR A 62 10.56 0.38 -11.68
N SER A 63 11.83 0.56 -11.31
CA SER A 63 12.95 -0.12 -11.98
C SER A 63 12.82 -1.65 -11.84
N VAL A 64 13.16 -2.40 -12.89
CA VAL A 64 13.24 -3.87 -12.82
C VAL A 64 14.26 -4.28 -11.76
N GLY A 65 13.89 -5.23 -10.90
CA GLY A 65 14.69 -5.65 -9.75
C GLY A 65 14.50 -4.78 -8.51
N ALA A 66 13.76 -3.67 -8.58
CA ALA A 66 13.42 -2.90 -7.39
C ALA A 66 12.62 -3.76 -6.39
N VAL A 67 13.01 -3.64 -5.12
CA VAL A 67 12.32 -4.28 -3.99
C VAL A 67 11.55 -3.21 -3.24
N LYS A 68 10.24 -3.42 -3.11
CA LYS A 68 9.31 -2.57 -2.37
C LYS A 68 8.53 -3.41 -1.37
N PHE A 69 7.76 -2.75 -0.51
CA PHE A 69 6.88 -3.39 0.46
C PHE A 69 5.46 -2.94 0.20
N TRP A 70 4.51 -3.87 0.25
CA TRP A 70 3.10 -3.54 0.04
C TRP A 70 2.47 -3.06 1.35
N ASP A 71 2.09 -1.79 1.39
CA ASP A 71 1.23 -1.26 2.45
C ASP A 71 -0.23 -1.70 2.19
N VAL A 72 -0.53 -2.91 2.66
CA VAL A 72 -1.86 -3.53 2.52
C VAL A 72 -2.92 -2.69 3.22
N VAL A 73 -2.58 -2.05 4.36
CA VAL A 73 -3.53 -1.29 5.17
C VAL A 73 -4.06 -0.09 4.41
N SER A 74 -3.18 0.63 3.71
CA SER A 74 -3.56 1.77 2.86
C SER A 74 -4.46 1.38 1.68
N ASP A 75 -4.44 0.10 1.27
CA ASP A 75 -5.28 -0.41 0.18
C ASP A 75 -6.54 -1.12 0.66
N LEU A 76 -6.83 -1.13 1.96
CA LEU A 76 -8.12 -1.62 2.47
C LEU A 76 -9.21 -0.59 2.17
N VAL A 77 -10.29 -1.04 1.51
CA VAL A 77 -11.44 -0.19 1.16
C VAL A 77 -12.73 -0.81 1.66
N PRO A 78 -13.76 -0.01 1.99
CA PRO A 78 -15.08 -0.54 2.29
C PRO A 78 -15.65 -1.28 1.07
N GLY A 79 -15.93 -2.56 1.26
CA GLY A 79 -16.57 -3.47 0.32
C GLY A 79 -18.05 -3.68 0.62
N ARG A 80 -18.76 -4.36 -0.30
CA ARG A 80 -20.21 -4.63 -0.13
C ARG A 80 -20.51 -5.51 1.10
N PHE A 81 -19.56 -6.37 1.49
CA PHE A 81 -19.73 -7.36 2.55
C PHE A 81 -18.71 -7.20 3.70
N GLY A 82 -18.00 -6.08 3.77
CA GLY A 82 -16.95 -5.86 4.77
C GLY A 82 -15.80 -5.06 4.21
N ILE A 83 -14.57 -5.50 4.47
CA ILE A 83 -13.35 -4.89 3.95
C ILE A 83 -12.92 -5.64 2.69
N ASP A 84 -12.68 -4.90 1.62
CA ASP A 84 -12.10 -5.41 0.37
C ASP A 84 -10.70 -4.81 0.16
N LEU A 85 -9.92 -5.44 -0.74
CA LEU A 85 -8.68 -4.85 -1.24
C LEU A 85 -8.98 -3.97 -2.45
N SER A 86 -8.38 -2.78 -2.45
CA SER A 86 -8.36 -1.94 -3.64
C SER A 86 -7.61 -2.63 -4.78
N ARG A 87 -7.89 -2.22 -6.02
CA ARG A 87 -7.13 -2.69 -7.19
C ARG A 87 -5.72 -2.10 -7.25
N LYS A 88 -5.46 -1.02 -6.51
CA LYS A 88 -4.14 -0.39 -6.42
C LYS A 88 -3.27 -1.22 -5.48
N LYS A 89 -1.95 -1.15 -5.71
CA LYS A 89 -0.93 -1.68 -4.80
C LYS A 89 -0.04 -0.52 -4.38
N THR A 90 -0.24 -0.05 -3.16
CA THR A 90 0.56 1.01 -2.56
C THR A 90 1.89 0.42 -2.11
N LEU A 91 2.92 0.66 -2.92
CA LEU A 91 4.27 0.17 -2.68
C LEU A 91 5.11 1.24 -1.99
N VAL A 92 5.74 0.88 -0.88
CA VAL A 92 6.62 1.75 -0.10
C VAL A 92 8.04 1.20 -0.07
N ASP A 93 9.01 2.09 0.17
CA ASP A 93 10.41 1.69 0.36
C ASP A 93 10.64 1.07 1.75
N ALA A 94 11.65 0.19 1.84
CA ALA A 94 12.04 -0.49 3.08
C ALA A 94 12.27 0.46 4.27
N ASN A 95 12.62 1.72 3.98
CA ASN A 95 13.08 2.70 4.95
C ASN A 95 11.97 3.49 5.65
N VAL A 96 10.69 3.09 5.51
CA VAL A 96 9.57 3.71 6.25
C VAL A 96 9.26 2.91 7.53
N SER A 97 10.29 2.35 8.18
CA SER A 97 10.20 1.87 9.56
C SER A 97 10.84 2.94 10.45
N GLY A 98 10.06 3.92 10.91
CA GLY A 98 10.59 4.85 11.92
C GLY A 98 9.86 6.16 12.18
N SER A 99 8.88 6.59 11.37
CA SER A 99 8.08 7.76 11.75
C SER A 99 6.95 7.34 12.66
N SER A 100 7.29 7.19 13.95
CA SER A 100 6.33 7.29 15.05
C SER A 100 5.40 8.46 14.78
N ARG A 101 4.13 8.17 14.50
CA ARG A 101 3.06 9.18 14.46
C ARG A 101 2.88 9.69 15.88
N SER A 102 3.73 10.64 16.30
CA SER A 102 3.58 11.33 17.57
C SER A 102 2.26 12.09 17.54
N LEU A 103 1.27 11.58 18.26
CA LEU A 103 0.09 12.35 18.62
C LEU A 103 0.56 13.67 19.26
N PRO A 104 -0.01 14.83 18.91
CA PRO A 104 0.28 16.06 19.63
C PRO A 104 -0.08 15.86 21.10
N SER A 105 0.90 16.00 21.97
CA SER A 105 0.72 15.96 23.42
C SER A 105 -0.26 17.06 23.82
N PRO A 106 -1.33 16.79 24.59
CA PRO A 106 -2.20 17.84 25.09
C PRO A 106 -1.40 18.74 26.03
N ALA A 107 -1.39 20.04 25.72
CA ALA A 107 -0.66 21.06 26.47
C ALA A 107 -1.00 21.00 27.98
N PRO A 108 -0.02 21.24 28.88
CA PRO A 108 -0.30 21.33 30.30
C PRO A 108 -1.18 22.55 30.58
N ALA A 109 -2.34 22.32 31.19
CA ALA A 109 -3.21 23.39 31.67
C ALA A 109 -2.45 24.26 32.67
N SER A 110 -2.34 25.56 32.36
CA SER A 110 -1.71 26.53 33.26
C SER A 110 -2.49 26.60 34.57
N SER A 111 -1.83 26.28 35.67
CA SER A 111 -2.33 26.58 37.00
C SER A 111 -2.19 28.08 37.25
N SER A 112 -3.28 28.84 37.14
CA SER A 112 -3.32 30.22 37.63
C SER A 112 -3.74 30.22 39.10
N LYS A 113 -2.79 30.53 39.99
CA LYS A 113 -3.01 30.82 41.41
C LYS A 113 -2.56 32.26 41.67
N GLY A 114 -3.43 33.08 42.28
CA GLY A 114 -3.15 34.44 42.74
C GLY A 114 -3.95 35.49 41.96
N SER A 115 -4.70 36.41 42.57
CA SER A 115 -4.65 36.95 43.94
C SER A 115 -6.04 37.13 44.54
#